data_AF-A0A9J6FVA2-F1
#
_entry.id   AF-A0A9J6FVA2-F1
#
_cell.length_a   1.000
_cell.length_b   1.000
_cell.length_c   1.000
_cell.angle_alpha   90.00
_cell.angle_beta   90.00
_cell.angle_gamma   90.00
#
_symmetry.space_group_name_H-M   'P 1'
#
loop_
_entity.id
_entity.type
_entity.pdbx_description
1 polymer ?
#
loop_
_entity_poly.entity_id
_entity_poly.type
_entity_poly.pdbx_seq_one_letter_code
_entity_poly.pdbx_strand_id
1 'polypeptide(L)' 'MLHRKDRRLTQKSKVCERHFEEQDIVKYFKHVVKGQEVLIPRGNWKLVPGALPRLFPGLP' A
#
# COMPACT_ATOMS: atom_id res chain seq x y z
N MET A 1 4.70 -4.31 -14.14
CA MET A 1 3.22 -4.28 -14.20
C MET A 1 2.72 -5.65 -13.79
N LEU A 2 1.79 -5.75 -12.82
CA LEU A 2 1.31 -7.04 -12.33
C LEU A 2 0.47 -7.72 -13.41
N HIS A 3 1.01 -8.78 -14.02
CA HIS A 3 0.35 -9.51 -15.10
C HIS A 3 0.14 -10.96 -14.67
N ARG A 4 -1.13 -11.37 -14.64
CA ARG A 4 -1.52 -12.76 -14.35
C ARG A 4 -1.87 -13.46 -15.66
N LYS A 5 -1.32 -14.67 -15.86
CA LYS A 5 -1.59 -15.47 -17.06
C LYS A 5 -3.02 -16.04 -17.07
N ASP A 6 -3.56 -16.33 -15.88
CA ASP A 6 -4.86 -16.97 -15.70
C ASP A 6 -6.04 -15.99 -15.72
N ARG A 7 -5.81 -14.70 -15.43
CA ARG A 7 -6.86 -13.68 -15.43
C ARG A 7 -6.33 -12.27 -15.64
N ARG A 8 -7.16 -11.41 -16.21
CA ARG A 8 -6.90 -9.96 -16.29
C ARG A 8 -7.20 -9.29 -14.95
N LEU A 9 -6.33 -8.37 -14.54
CA LEU A 9 -6.59 -7.52 -13.40
C LEU A 9 -7.53 -6.38 -13.78
N THR A 10 -8.43 -6.04 -12.86
CA THR A 10 -9.34 -4.91 -13.00
C THR A 10 -9.19 -3.98 -11.80
N GLN A 11 -9.84 -2.81 -11.82
CA GLN A 11 -9.84 -1.90 -10.67
C GLN A 11 -10.46 -2.51 -9.39
N LYS A 12 -11.24 -3.60 -9.53
CA LYS A 12 -11.81 -4.33 -8.39
C LYS A 12 -10.87 -5.40 -7.82
N SER A 13 -9.80 -5.75 -8.55
CA SER A 13 -8.81 -6.71 -8.08
C SER A 13 -8.07 -6.17 -6.86
N LYS A 14 -7.81 -7.04 -5.88
CA LYS A 14 -7.08 -6.71 -4.66
C LYS A 14 -5.68 -7.32 -4.71
N VAL A 15 -4.73 -6.60 -4.14
CA VAL A 15 -3.33 -7.01 -4.01
C VAL A 15 -2.95 -6.81 -2.53
N CYS A 16 -2.33 -7.81 -1.92
CA CYS A 16 -1.89 -7.73 -0.52
C CYS A 16 -0.76 -6.71 -0.35
N GLU A 17 -0.65 -6.16 0.85
CA GLU A 17 0.36 -5.18 1.27
C GLU A 17 1.81 -5.68 1.06
N ARG A 18 2.02 -7.00 1.11
CA ARG A 18 3.33 -7.64 0.88
C ARG A 18 3.96 -7.34 -0.48
N HIS A 19 3.17 -6.84 -1.42
CA HIS A 19 3.64 -6.47 -2.75
C HIS A 19 4.11 -5.01 -2.87
N PHE A 20 4.00 -4.24 -1.79
CA PHE A 20 4.37 -2.84 -1.71
C PHE A 20 5.47 -2.63 -0.67
N GLU A 21 6.31 -1.64 -0.89
CA GLU A 21 7.29 -1.21 0.11
C GLU A 21 6.57 -0.58 1.31
N GLU A 22 7.14 -0.66 2.51
CA GLU A 22 6.50 -0.08 3.70
C GLU A 22 6.23 1.43 3.56
N GLN A 23 7.13 2.15 2.88
CA GLN A 23 6.99 3.58 2.59
C GLN A 23 5.80 3.91 1.68
N ASP A 24 5.31 2.95 0.90
CA ASP A 24 4.14 3.12 0.03
C ASP A 24 2.83 2.89 0.80
N ILE A 25 2.89 2.37 2.02
CA ILE A 25 1.73 2.01 2.84
C ILE A 25 1.56 3.02 3.97
N VAL A 26 0.47 3.77 3.91
CA VAL A 26 0.05 4.70 4.96
C VAL A 26 -0.70 3.94 6.04
N LYS A 27 0.01 3.62 7.13
CA LYS A 27 -0.53 2.93 8.32
C LYS A 27 -1.03 3.88 9.42
N TYR A 28 -0.60 5.14 9.41
CA TYR A 28 -0.94 6.14 10.44
C TYR A 28 -1.53 7.42 9.82
N PHE A 29 -2.40 8.10 10.56
CA PHE A 29 -2.65 9.52 10.35
C PHE A 29 -1.55 10.31 11.05
N LYS A 30 -0.94 11.24 10.32
CA LYS A 30 0.12 12.11 10.82
C LYS A 30 -0.47 13.50 11.05
N HIS A 31 -0.49 13.95 12.30
CA HIS A 31 -0.97 15.27 12.69
C HIS A 31 0.12 16.02 13.44
N VAL A 32 0.18 17.34 13.27
CA VAL A 32 1.02 18.20 14.11
C VAL A 32 0.08 18.95 15.05
N VAL A 33 0.16 18.65 16.35
CA VAL A 33 -0.66 19.29 17.39
C VAL A 33 0.29 20.00 18.34
N LYS A 34 0.16 21.33 18.48
CA LYS A 34 1.04 22.16 19.31
C LYS A 34 2.54 21.97 19.01
N GLY A 35 2.89 21.75 17.73
CA GLY A 35 4.27 21.52 17.30
C GLY A 35 4.80 20.11 17.51
N GLN A 36 4.00 19.20 18.09
CA GLN A 36 4.36 17.81 18.27
C GLN A 36 3.68 16.92 17.22
N GLU A 37 4.45 16.01 16.61
CA GLU A 37 3.88 15.00 15.72
C GLU A 37 3.14 13.93 16.53
N VAL A 38 1.87 13.74 16.18
CA VAL A 38 0.99 12.71 16.72
C VAL A 38 0.67 11.73 15.59
N LEU A 39 0.99 10.45 15.83
CA LEU A 39 0.70 9.34 14.92
C LEU A 39 -0.49 8.54 15.46
N ILE A 40 -1.59 8.52 14.71
CA ILE A 40 -2.79 7.76 15.07
C ILE A 40 -2.89 6.56 14.13
N PRO A 41 -2.90 5.30 14.62
CA PRO A 41 -3.06 4.13 13.77
C PRO A 41 -4.35 4.19 12.96
N ARG A 42 -4.28 3.86 11.67
CA ARG A 42 -5.47 3.77 10.82
C ARG A 42 -6.14 2.41 11.01
N GLY A 43 -7.46 2.38 11.16
CA GLY A 43 -8.23 1.13 11.08
C GLY A 43 -8.17 0.48 9.69
N ASN A 44 -8.09 1.30 8.64
CA ASN A 44 -7.87 0.85 7.27
C ASN A 44 -6.61 1.51 6.70
N TRP A 45 -5.59 0.70 6.42
CA TRP A 45 -4.38 1.14 5.74
C TRP A 45 -4.71 1.57 4.32
N LYS A 46 -3.90 2.50 3.80
CA LYS A 46 -4.04 3.02 2.44
C LYS A 46 -2.69 3.01 1.75
N LEU A 47 -2.71 3.07 0.42
CA LEU A 47 -1.50 3.32 -0.36
C LEU A 47 -1.32 4.81 -0.58
N VAL A 48 -0.06 5.25 -0.70
CA VAL A 48 0.25 6.58 -1.20
C VAL A 48 -0.28 6.75 -2.64
N PRO A 49 -0.67 7.96 -3.07
CA PRO A 49 -1.11 8.19 -4.44
C PRO A 49 -0.03 7.76 -5.45
N GLY A 50 -0.40 6.92 -6.41
CA GLY A 50 0.53 6.42 -7.42
C GLY A 50 1.43 5.26 -6.98
N ALA A 51 1.26 4.72 -5.77
CA ALA A 51 1.98 3.53 -5.34
C ALA A 51 1.81 2.38 -6.34
N LEU A 52 2.93 1.79 -6.77
CA LEU A 52 2.96 0.63 -7.65
C LEU A 52 3.47 -0.59 -6.89
N PRO A 53 2.84 -1.77 -7.04
CA PRO A 53 3.35 -2.99 -6.45
C PRO A 53 4.66 -3.37 -7.16
N ARG A 54 5.73 -3.51 -6.38
CA ARG A 54 7.10 -3.74 -6.85
C ARG A 54 7.69 -5.04 -6.30
N LEU A 55 7.18 -5.53 -5.19
CA LEU A 55 7.66 -6.73 -4.52
C LEU A 55 6.85 -7.94 -4.98
N PHE A 56 7.49 -8.88 -5.67
CA PHE A 56 6.86 -10.12 -6.11
C PHE A 56 7.76 -11.30 -5.77
N PRO A 57 7.83 -11.68 -4.47
CA PRO A 57 8.63 -12.82 -4.05
C PRO A 57 8.04 -14.11 -4.65
N GLY A 58 8.88 -14.91 -5.30
CA GLY A 58 8.48 -16.20 -5.87
C GLY A 58 7.80 -16.14 -7.23
N LEU A 59 8.04 -15.09 -8.03
CA LEU A 59 7.86 -15.22 -9.48
C LEU A 59 8.85 -16.28 -10.00
N PRO A 60 8.39 -17.30 -10.77
CA PRO A 60 9.31 -18.13 -11.56
C PRO A 60 9.96 -17.32 -12.69
#